data_AF-A0A0M9ZWW9-F1
#
_entry.id   AF-A0A0M9ZWW9-F1
#
_cell.length_a   1.000
_cell.length_b   1.000
_cell.length_c   1.000
_cell.angle_alpha   90.00
_cell.angle_beta   90.00
_cell.angle_gamma   90.00
#
_symmetry.space_group_name_H-M   'P 1'
#
loop_
_entity.id
_entity.type
_entity.pdbx_description
1 polymer ?
#
loop_
_entity_poly.entity_id
_entity_poly.type
_entity_poly.pdbx_seq_one_letter_code
_entity_poly.pdbx_strand_id
1 'polypeptide(L)'
;MTAFRLTFSPCDLPLDGRLVEVVPGRYDWVHLDLSAPVGEATVWLHYRDAVDPEFLRSLPGTSIARIGVPRREELVAVELPALPGVRLLGTALT
;
A
#
# COMPACT_ATOMS: atom_id res chain seq x y z
N MET A 1 3.13 -24.31 -8.46
CA MET A 1 2.72 -22.97 -7.99
C MET A 1 3.96 -22.09 -8.00
N THR A 2 4.10 -21.22 -9.00
CA THR A 2 5.26 -20.31 -9.08
C THR A 2 5.09 -19.26 -7.99
N ALA A 3 6.00 -19.23 -7.02
CA ALA A 3 6.02 -18.18 -6.02
C ALA A 3 6.36 -16.86 -6.72
N PHE A 4 5.40 -15.93 -6.73
CA PHE A 4 5.65 -14.57 -7.18
C PHE A 4 6.56 -13.90 -6.14
N ARG A 5 7.75 -13.46 -6.55
CA ARG A 5 8.70 -12.78 -5.65
C ARG A 5 8.45 -11.28 -5.72
N LEU A 6 7.83 -10.74 -4.68
CA LEU A 6 7.75 -9.30 -4.47
C LEU A 6 9.16 -8.78 -4.13
N THR A 7 9.61 -7.74 -4.84
CA THR A 7 10.80 -6.98 -4.47
C THR A 7 10.36 -5.69 -3.83
N PHE A 8 10.59 -5.55 -2.53
CA PHE A 8 10.23 -4.36 -1.79
C PHE A 8 11.34 -3.31 -1.89
N SER A 9 10.93 -2.08 -2.17
CA SER A 9 11.73 -0.89 -1.91
C SER A 9 11.66 -0.60 -0.41
N PRO A 10 12.79 -0.69 0.34
CA PRO A 10 12.76 -0.49 1.77
C PRO A 10 12.45 0.96 2.11
N CYS A 11 11.67 1.15 3.17
CA CYS A 11 11.47 2.44 3.81
C CYS A 11 11.29 2.20 5.32
N ASP A 12 11.35 3.24 6.14
CA ASP A 12 11.05 3.08 7.56
C ASP A 12 10.30 4.31 8.05
N LEU A 13 8.96 4.23 8.00
CA LEU A 13 8.07 5.36 8.23
C LEU A 13 6.93 4.95 9.18
N PRO A 14 6.50 5.81 10.11
CA PRO A 14 5.29 5.54 10.88
C PRO A 14 4.05 5.57 9.97
N LEU A 15 3.08 4.71 10.27
CA LEU A 15 1.78 4.69 9.59
C LEU A 15 0.84 5.70 10.27
N ASP A 16 1.01 6.99 9.96
CA ASP A 16 0.42 8.10 10.71
C ASP A 16 -0.57 8.96 9.92
N GLY A 17 -1.16 8.43 8.84
CA GLY A 17 -2.07 9.20 7.98
C GLY A 17 -1.38 9.96 6.85
N ARG A 18 -0.08 9.77 6.64
CA ARG A 18 0.68 10.49 5.61
C ARG A 18 0.36 10.06 4.19
N LEU A 19 0.54 11.01 3.28
CA LEU A 19 0.61 10.76 1.84
C LEU A 19 2.01 10.25 1.47
N VAL A 20 2.08 9.13 0.74
CA VAL A 20 3.31 8.55 0.21
C VAL A 20 3.27 8.59 -1.32
N GLU A 21 4.22 9.31 -1.92
CA GLU A 21 4.38 9.35 -3.36
C GLU A 21 4.88 7.99 -3.88
N VAL A 22 4.36 7.59 -5.03
CA VAL A 22 4.83 6.43 -5.79
C VAL A 22 5.33 6.90 -7.15
N VAL A 23 6.11 6.07 -7.83
CA VAL A 23 6.40 6.33 -9.24
C VAL A 23 5.07 6.34 -10.00
N PRO A 24 4.75 7.38 -10.77
CA PRO A 24 3.52 7.42 -11.54
C PRO A 24 3.42 6.22 -12.48
N GLY A 25 2.31 5.48 -12.41
CA GLY A 25 2.17 4.27 -13.19
C GLY A 25 0.82 3.58 -13.04
N ARG A 26 0.63 2.55 -13.87
CA ARG A 26 -0.52 1.65 -13.79
C ARG A 26 -0.09 0.40 -13.06
N TYR A 27 -0.84 0.03 -12.05
CA TYR A 27 -0.57 -1.09 -11.16
C TYR A 27 -1.87 -1.85 -10.94
N ASP A 28 -1.77 -3.15 -10.69
CA ASP A 28 -2.88 -3.94 -10.18
C ASP A 28 -2.90 -3.89 -8.64
N TRP A 29 -1.72 -3.82 -8.01
CA TRP A 29 -1.60 -3.87 -6.55
C TRP A 29 -0.50 -2.97 -5.99
N VAL A 30 -0.79 -2.41 -4.82
CA VAL A 30 0.22 -1.88 -3.89
C VAL A 30 0.39 -2.87 -2.75
N HIS A 31 1.62 -3.30 -2.49
CA HIS A 31 1.99 -4.14 -1.37
C HIS A 31 2.78 -3.33 -0.34
N LEU A 32 2.41 -3.46 0.92
CA LEU A 32 3.06 -2.82 2.06
C LEU A 32 3.64 -3.90 2.98
N ASP A 33 4.93 -3.81 3.29
CA ASP A 33 5.54 -4.57 4.37
C ASP A 33 5.40 -3.78 5.66
N LEU A 34 4.66 -4.31 6.64
CA LEU A 34 4.36 -3.63 7.89
C LEU A 34 5.12 -4.25 9.06
N SER A 35 5.33 -3.49 10.12
CA SER A 35 5.94 -4.00 11.36
C SER A 35 5.02 -4.94 12.16
N ALA A 36 3.73 -4.96 11.85
CA ALA A 36 2.73 -5.83 12.47
C ALA A 36 1.56 -6.08 11.50
N PRO A 37 0.86 -7.23 11.59
CA PRO A 37 -0.39 -7.45 10.88
C PRO A 37 -1.42 -6.39 11.27
N VAL A 38 -2.19 -5.94 10.30
CA VAL A 38 -3.32 -5.03 10.50
C VAL A 38 -4.61 -5.72 10.10
N GLY A 39 -5.72 -5.25 10.67
CA GLY A 39 -7.04 -5.65 10.19
C GLY A 39 -7.34 -5.04 8.82
N GLU A 40 -8.60 -4.70 8.60
CA GLU A 40 -8.98 -3.85 7.48
C GLU A 40 -8.84 -2.38 7.87
N ALA A 41 -8.27 -1.57 6.98
CA ALA A 41 -8.23 -0.12 7.12
C ALA A 41 -8.51 0.54 5.76
N THR A 42 -9.07 1.75 5.77
CA THR A 42 -9.25 2.55 4.56
C THR A 42 -7.97 3.31 4.24
N VAL A 43 -7.61 3.33 2.96
CA VAL A 43 -6.56 4.16 2.35
C VAL A 43 -7.17 5.00 1.25
N TRP A 44 -6.48 6.06 0.83
CA TRP A 44 -6.89 6.85 -0.33
C TRP A 44 -5.86 6.74 -1.44
N LEU A 45 -6.31 6.33 -2.62
CA LEU A 45 -5.48 6.22 -3.81
C LEU A 45 -5.61 7.51 -4.61
N HIS A 46 -4.48 8.19 -4.78
CA HIS A 46 -4.40 9.41 -5.57
C HIS A 46 -3.96 9.05 -6.99
N TYR A 47 -4.88 9.20 -7.91
CA TYR A 47 -4.64 9.13 -9.34
C TYR A 47 -4.38 10.52 -9.91
N ARG A 48 -3.89 10.60 -11.15
CA ARG A 48 -3.66 11.90 -11.82
C ARG A 48 -4.92 12.78 -11.87
N ASP A 49 -6.11 12.20 -11.91
CA ASP A 49 -7.39 12.89 -12.11
C ASP A 49 -8.41 12.71 -10.98
N ALA A 50 -8.14 11.86 -9.99
CA ALA A 50 -9.11 11.48 -8.98
C ALA A 50 -8.46 10.99 -7.68
N VAL A 51 -9.25 10.95 -6.62
CA VAL A 51 -8.87 10.34 -5.34
C VAL A 51 -10.00 9.39 -4.93
N ASP A 52 -9.67 8.11 -4.76
CA ASP A 52 -10.66 7.07 -4.44
C ASP A 52 -10.27 6.33 -3.15
N PRO A 53 -11.26 5.98 -2.30
CA PRO A 53 -11.00 5.15 -1.13
C PRO A 53 -10.82 3.68 -1.52
N GLU A 54 -9.88 3.01 -0.89
CA GLU A 54 -9.64 1.57 -1.04
C GLU A 54 -9.32 0.89 0.30
N PHE A 55 -9.31 -0.44 0.30
CA PHE A 55 -9.04 -1.22 1.52
C PHE A 55 -7.60 -1.73 1.56
N LEU A 56 -6.90 -1.39 2.64
CA LEU A 56 -5.69 -2.06 3.08
C LEU A 56 -6.05 -3.30 3.88
N ARG A 57 -5.54 -4.46 3.48
CA ARG A 57 -5.74 -5.73 4.19
C ARG A 57 -4.46 -6.54 4.28
N SER A 58 -4.08 -6.97 5.49
CA SER A 58 -3.02 -7.97 5.66
C SER A 58 -3.39 -9.30 5.03
N LEU A 59 -2.41 -9.96 4.43
CA LEU A 59 -2.54 -11.34 4.01
C LEU A 59 -2.58 -12.25 5.26
N PRO A 60 -3.31 -13.38 5.20
CA PRO A 60 -3.44 -14.27 6.35
C PRO A 60 -2.08 -14.72 6.91
N GLY A 61 -1.86 -14.47 8.20
CA GLY A 61 -0.65 -14.89 8.91
C GLY A 61 0.61 -14.10 8.60
N THR A 62 0.51 -12.95 7.92
CA THR A 62 1.67 -12.12 7.57
C THR A 62 1.46 -10.65 7.96
N SER A 63 2.56 -9.89 7.99
CA SER A 63 2.54 -8.43 8.07
C SER A 63 2.51 -7.76 6.70
N ILE A 64 2.47 -8.54 5.61
CA ILE A 64 2.33 -8.01 4.26
C ILE A 64 0.87 -7.67 4.06
N ALA A 65 0.59 -6.40 3.77
CA ALA A 65 -0.73 -5.93 3.39
C ALA A 65 -0.77 -5.56 1.91
N ARG A 66 -1.99 -5.60 1.34
CA ARG A 66 -2.23 -5.24 -0.05
C ARG A 66 -3.39 -4.27 -0.18
N ILE A 67 -3.31 -3.45 -1.23
CA ILE A 67 -4.35 -2.52 -1.67
C ILE A 67 -4.57 -2.81 -3.16
N GLY A 68 -5.82 -3.01 -3.56
CA GLY A 68 -6.19 -3.14 -4.98
C GLY A 68 -6.15 -1.76 -5.64
N VAL A 69 -5.68 -1.69 -6.88
CA VAL A 69 -5.66 -0.46 -7.68
C VAL A 69 -6.64 -0.65 -8.84
N PRO A 70 -7.95 -0.37 -8.65
CA PRO A 70 -8.95 -0.74 -9.64
C PRO A 70 -8.97 0.16 -10.88
N ARG A 71 -8.53 1.42 -10.73
CA ARG A 71 -8.48 2.35 -11.87
C ARG A 71 -7.35 2.04 -12.81
N ARG A 72 -7.57 2.40 -14.07
CA ARG A 72 -6.55 2.27 -15.12
C ARG A 72 -5.70 3.53 -15.25
N GLU A 73 -6.08 4.63 -14.63
CA GLU A 73 -5.33 5.88 -14.59
C GLU A 73 -4.03 5.72 -13.80
N GLU A 74 -3.07 6.62 -14.00
CA GLU A 74 -1.80 6.58 -13.27
C GLU A 74 -2.03 6.87 -11.79
N LEU A 75 -1.67 5.93 -10.93
CA LEU A 75 -1.53 6.14 -9.49
C LEU A 75 -0.26 6.95 -9.26
N VAL A 76 -0.36 8.01 -8.46
CA VAL A 76 0.76 8.91 -8.16
C VAL A 76 1.10 8.96 -6.68
N ALA A 77 0.15 8.67 -5.79
CA ALA A 77 0.39 8.59 -4.36
C ALA A 77 -0.66 7.73 -3.64
N VAL A 78 -0.34 7.35 -2.40
CA VAL A 78 -1.23 6.63 -1.49
C VAL A 78 -1.25 7.35 -0.15
N GLU A 79 -2.43 7.76 0.31
CA GLU A 79 -2.65 8.21 1.68
C GLU A 79 -2.85 6.98 2.57
N LEU A 80 -1.88 6.75 3.46
CA LEU A 80 -1.86 5.60 4.35
C LEU A 80 -2.80 5.84 5.54
N PRO A 81 -3.31 4.77 6.20
CA PRO A 81 -4.13 4.96 7.38
C PRO A 81 -3.28 5.40 8.57
N ALA A 82 -3.89 6.10 9.52
CA ALA A 82 -3.28 6.39 10.81
C ALA A 82 -3.47 5.19 11.76
N LEU A 83 -2.44 4.35 11.89
CA LEU A 83 -2.41 3.19 12.78
C LEU A 83 -1.26 3.35 13.79
N PRO A 84 -1.54 3.88 15.00
CA PRO A 84 -0.52 4.12 16.01
C PRO A 84 0.30 2.87 16.34
N GLY A 85 1.63 3.01 16.35
CA GLY A 85 2.57 1.92 16.66
C GLY A 85 2.87 0.96 15.50
N VAL A 86 2.23 1.13 14.34
CA VAL A 86 2.56 0.39 13.12
C VAL A 86 3.53 1.21 12.26
N ARG A 87 4.52 0.53 11.67
CA ARG A 87 5.49 1.12 10.74
C ARG A 87 5.40 0.45 9.38
N LEU A 88 5.61 1.24 8.34
CA LEU A 88 5.83 0.77 6.97
C LEU A 88 7.34 0.54 6.77
N LEU A 89 7.70 -0.69 6.44
CA LEU A 89 9.07 -1.17 6.28
C LEU A 89 9.48 -1.29 4.79
N GLY A 90 8.50 -1.29 3.88
CA GLY A 90 8.77 -1.34 2.46
C GLY A 90 7.50 -1.32 1.62
N THR A 91 7.67 -0.97 0.35
CA THR A 91 6.59 -1.00 -0.65
C THR A 91 6.98 -1.79 -1.88
N ALA A 92 6.01 -2.47 -2.49
CA ALA A 92 6.17 -3.09 -3.81
C ALA A 92 4.92 -2.84 -4.67
N LEU A 93 5.14 -2.51 -5.94
CA LEU A 93 4.09 -2.18 -6.91
C LEU A 93 4.13 -3.23 -8.03
N THR A 94 2.97 -3.77 -8.40
CA THR A 94 2.86 -4.83 -9.41
C THR A 94 1.74 -4.55 -10.39
#